data_AF-A0A7X4FWR8-F1
#
_entry.id   AF-A0A7X4FWR8-F1
#
_cell.length_a   1.000
_cell.length_b   1.000
_cell.length_c   1.000
_cell.angle_alpha   90.00
_cell.angle_beta   90.00
_cell.angle_gamma   90.00
#
_symmetry.space_group_name_H-M   'P 1'
#
loop_
_entity.id
_entity.type
_entity.pdbx_description
1 polymer ?
#
loop_
_entity_poly.entity_id
_entity_poly.type
_entity_poly.pdbx_seq_one_letter_code
_entity_poly.pdbx_strand_id
1 'polypeptide(L)'
;MTRTIESTFIESARTRLCIHLTGQIRTCLDALKVEQIWWRPNESSNAIGNLVLHCVGSTRFYIGHVVGGREFVRDRAAEFAERRRRNPGAVVHAVHRSA
;
A
#
# COMPACT_ATOMS: atom_id res chain seq x y z
N MET A 1 16.25 28.93 -9.47
CA MET A 1 17.08 27.82 -10.01
C MET A 1 16.20 26.93 -10.87
N THR A 2 16.65 26.57 -12.07
CA THR A 2 15.92 25.68 -12.98
C THR A 2 16.00 24.25 -12.46
N ARG A 3 14.87 23.54 -12.42
CA ARG A 3 14.81 22.14 -11.98
C ARG A 3 15.50 21.25 -13.03
N THR A 4 16.33 20.31 -12.60
CA THR A 4 16.98 19.33 -13.50
C THR A 4 16.01 18.21 -13.87
N ILE A 5 16.36 17.37 -14.85
CA ILE A 5 15.53 16.20 -15.22
C ILE A 5 15.45 15.22 -14.05
N GLU A 6 16.56 14.98 -13.35
CA GLU A 6 16.64 14.05 -12.21
C GLU A 6 15.74 14.52 -11.06
N SER A 7 15.86 15.78 -10.66
CA SER A 7 15.02 16.36 -9.60
C SER A 7 13.54 16.42 -9.98
N THR A 8 13.24 16.67 -11.26
CA THR A 8 11.86 16.61 -11.79
C THR A 8 11.31 15.19 -11.76
N PHE A 9 12.11 14.19 -12.14
CA PHE A 9 11.70 12.79 -12.11
C PHE A 9 11.41 12.33 -10.68
N ILE A 10 12.30 12.61 -9.72
CA ILE A 10 12.12 12.23 -8.32
C ILE A 10 10.86 12.88 -7.73
N GLU A 11 10.61 14.15 -8.02
CA GLU A 11 9.40 14.84 -7.56
C GLU A 11 8.13 14.26 -8.18
N SER A 12 8.16 13.95 -9.49
CA SER A 12 7.05 13.32 -10.19
C SER A 12 6.75 11.93 -9.63
N ALA A 13 7.78 11.11 -9.41
CA ALA A 13 7.65 9.78 -8.82
C ALA A 13 7.08 9.84 -7.40
N ARG A 14 7.60 10.75 -6.55
CA ARG A 14 7.09 10.96 -5.19
C ARG A 14 5.63 11.39 -5.21
N THR A 15 5.28 12.33 -6.07
CA THR A 15 3.91 12.84 -6.21
C THR A 15 2.97 11.74 -6.68
N ARG A 16 3.38 10.94 -7.68
CA ARG A 16 2.61 9.80 -8.18
C ARG A 16 2.38 8.75 -7.08
N LEU A 17 3.43 8.32 -6.39
CA LEU A 17 3.37 7.23 -5.41
C LEU A 17 2.67 7.65 -4.11
N CYS A 18 3.13 8.74 -3.49
CA CYS A 18 2.70 9.13 -2.15
C CYS A 18 1.39 9.94 -2.14
N ILE A 19 1.08 10.68 -3.22
CA ILE A 19 -0.10 11.54 -3.27
C ILE A 19 -1.20 10.90 -4.12
N HIS A 20 -0.92 10.64 -5.41
CA HIS A 20 -1.97 10.22 -6.32
C HIS A 20 -2.43 8.78 -6.12
N LEU A 21 -1.51 7.80 -6.19
CA LEU A 21 -1.87 6.38 -6.08
C LEU A 21 -2.36 6.03 -4.67
N THR A 22 -1.66 6.54 -3.65
CA THR A 22 -2.08 6.37 -2.25
C THR A 22 -3.41 7.05 -1.99
N GLY A 23 -3.65 8.25 -2.54
CA GLY A 23 -4.93 8.95 -2.45
C GLY A 23 -6.08 8.17 -3.10
N GLN A 24 -5.87 7.61 -4.29
CA GLN A 24 -6.86 6.77 -4.97
C GLN A 24 -7.24 5.54 -4.13
N ILE A 25 -6.26 4.84 -3.57
CA ILE A 25 -6.51 3.71 -2.67
C ILE A 25 -7.36 4.15 -1.47
N ARG A 26 -7.03 5.29 -0.84
CA ARG A 26 -7.80 5.83 0.29
C ARG A 26 -9.24 6.13 -0.10
N THR A 27 -9.46 6.86 -1.19
CA THR A 27 -10.81 7.16 -1.68
C THR A 27 -11.63 5.88 -1.91
N CYS A 28 -11.02 4.84 -2.49
CA CYS A 28 -11.71 3.56 -2.67
C CYS A 28 -12.03 2.87 -1.33
N LEU A 29 -11.11 2.91 -0.36
CA LEU A 29 -11.34 2.31 0.96
C LEU A 29 -12.40 3.06 1.76
N ASP A 30 -12.45 4.39 1.67
CA ASP A 30 -13.43 5.23 2.37
C ASP A 30 -14.87 4.98 1.89
N ALA A 31 -15.05 4.49 0.66
CA ALA A 31 -16.34 4.12 0.09
C ALA A 31 -16.84 2.72 0.52
N LEU A 32 -16.02 1.94 1.25
CA LEU A 32 -16.31 0.55 1.58
C LEU A 32 -16.50 0.37 3.08
N LYS A 33 -17.49 -0.45 3.44
CA LYS A 33 -17.55 -0.97 4.80
C LYS A 33 -16.38 -1.90 5.05
N VAL A 34 -15.99 -1.96 6.31
CA VAL A 34 -14.93 -2.84 6.82
C VAL A 34 -15.11 -4.29 6.36
N GLU A 35 -16.34 -4.81 6.35
CA GLU A 35 -16.62 -6.18 5.95
C GLU A 35 -16.37 -6.39 4.45
N GLN A 36 -16.66 -5.36 3.63
CA GLN A 36 -16.44 -5.39 2.18
C GLN A 36 -14.94 -5.37 1.83
N ILE A 37 -14.11 -4.69 2.64
CA ILE A 37 -12.65 -4.69 2.46
C ILE A 37 -12.07 -6.11 2.63
N TRP A 38 -12.66 -6.91 3.52
CA TRP A 38 -12.20 -8.26 3.85
C TRP A 38 -13.01 -9.38 3.20
N TRP A 39 -14.05 -9.02 2.45
CA TRP A 39 -14.87 -9.97 1.73
C TRP A 39 -14.11 -10.66 0.59
N ARG A 40 -14.47 -11.92 0.34
CA ARG A 40 -13.94 -12.74 -0.76
C ARG A 40 -15.08 -13.52 -1.40
N PRO A 41 -15.09 -13.69 -2.74
CA PRO A 41 -16.08 -14.52 -3.41
C PRO A 41 -15.84 -16.02 -3.20
N ASN A 42 -14.60 -16.42 -2.89
CA ASN A 42 -14.21 -17.80 -2.58
C ASN A 42 -12.83 -17.82 -1.88
N GLU A 43 -12.42 -18.99 -1.37
CA GLU A 43 -11.15 -19.13 -0.62
C GLU A 43 -9.89 -18.82 -1.45
N SER A 44 -9.93 -19.09 -2.76
CA SER A 44 -8.79 -18.83 -3.66
C SER A 44 -8.61 -17.35 -4.01
N SER A 45 -9.63 -16.51 -3.77
CA SER A 45 -9.62 -15.09 -4.11
C SER A 45 -9.03 -14.26 -2.98
N ASN A 46 -8.29 -13.21 -3.32
CA ASN A 46 -7.80 -12.22 -2.36
C ASN A 46 -8.89 -11.22 -2.00
N ALA A 47 -8.93 -10.78 -0.74
CA ALA A 47 -9.74 -9.63 -0.36
C ALA A 47 -9.04 -8.34 -0.77
N ILE A 48 -9.78 -7.23 -0.85
CA ILE A 48 -9.22 -5.89 -1.10
C ILE A 48 -8.15 -5.56 -0.06
N GLY A 49 -8.39 -5.89 1.21
CA GLY A 49 -7.43 -5.71 2.29
C GLY A 49 -6.08 -6.39 2.04
N ASN A 50 -6.07 -7.59 1.44
CA ASN A 50 -4.82 -8.29 1.09
C ASN A 50 -4.07 -7.58 -0.03
N LEU A 51 -4.78 -7.10 -1.05
CA LEU A 51 -4.17 -6.37 -2.16
C LEU A 51 -3.56 -5.06 -1.67
N VAL A 52 -4.21 -4.36 -0.75
CA VAL A 52 -3.64 -3.13 -0.17
C VAL A 52 -2.43 -3.43 0.71
N LEU A 53 -2.47 -4.47 1.54
CA LEU A 53 -1.28 -4.90 2.30
C LEU A 53 -0.12 -5.26 1.38
N HIS A 54 -0.42 -5.93 0.26
CA HIS A 54 0.57 -6.25 -0.75
C HIS A 54 1.19 -5.00 -1.37
N CYS A 55 0.39 -3.99 -1.72
CA CYS A 55 0.89 -2.70 -2.23
C CYS A 55 1.79 -2.01 -1.20
N VAL A 56 1.40 -1.98 0.07
CA VAL A 56 2.21 -1.41 1.16
C VAL A 56 3.54 -2.16 1.30
N GLY A 57 3.52 -3.48 1.38
CA GLY A 57 4.73 -4.31 1.50
C GLY A 57 5.64 -4.17 0.29
N SER A 58 5.06 -4.12 -0.93
CA SER A 58 5.79 -3.91 -2.17
C SER A 58 6.50 -2.56 -2.22
N THR A 59 5.80 -1.46 -1.90
CA THR A 59 6.38 -0.12 -1.89
C THR A 59 7.47 0.02 -0.84
N ARG A 60 7.25 -0.49 0.38
CA ARG A 60 8.26 -0.49 1.45
C ARG A 60 9.51 -1.28 1.07
N PHE A 61 9.34 -2.40 0.39
CA PHE A 61 10.47 -3.20 -0.08
C PHE A 61 11.22 -2.52 -1.22
N TYR A 62 10.57 -2.21 -2.34
CA TYR A 62 11.30 -1.70 -3.51
C TYR A 62 11.80 -0.27 -3.32
N ILE A 63 10.95 0.63 -2.80
CA ILE A 63 11.35 2.04 -2.65
C ILE A 63 12.12 2.25 -1.35
N GLY A 64 11.64 1.70 -0.23
CA GLY A 64 12.27 1.88 1.07
C GLY A 64 13.59 1.12 1.20
N HIS A 65 13.58 -0.19 0.92
CA HIS A 65 14.73 -1.06 1.13
C HIS A 65 15.67 -1.10 -0.07
N VAL A 66 15.19 -1.50 -1.26
CA VAL A 66 16.06 -1.69 -2.43
C VAL A 66 16.67 -0.37 -2.91
N VAL A 67 15.84 0.67 -3.09
CA VAL A 67 16.33 1.99 -3.53
C VAL A 67 16.87 2.81 -2.36
N GLY A 68 16.14 2.86 -1.24
CA GLY A 68 16.46 3.73 -0.10
C GLY A 68 17.42 3.15 0.93
N GLY A 69 17.84 1.89 0.80
CA GLY A 69 18.77 1.22 1.71
C GLY A 69 18.24 1.01 3.14
N ARG A 70 16.93 1.19 3.39
CA ARG A 70 16.34 1.00 4.72
C ARG A 70 16.23 -0.47 5.07
N GLU A 71 16.44 -0.84 6.32
CA GLU A 71 16.15 -2.21 6.77
C GLU A 71 14.65 -2.49 6.71
N PHE A 72 14.28 -3.53 5.96
CA PHE A 72 12.91 -4.03 5.89
C PHE A 72 12.91 -5.50 5.49
N VAL A 73 12.44 -6.35 6.40
CA VAL A 73 12.21 -7.78 6.10
C VAL A 73 10.75 -7.94 5.67
N ARG A 74 10.56 -8.38 4.42
CA ARG A 74 9.23 -8.56 3.85
C ARG A 74 8.72 -9.97 4.07
N ASP A 75 7.57 -10.09 4.73
CA ASP A 75 6.78 -11.33 4.76
C ASP A 75 5.61 -11.26 3.77
N ARG A 76 5.88 -11.69 2.53
CA ARG A 76 4.88 -11.71 1.46
C ARG A 76 3.77 -12.72 1.74
N ALA A 77 4.07 -13.83 2.39
CA ALA A 77 3.05 -14.86 2.65
C ALA A 77 2.00 -14.32 3.63
N ALA A 78 2.43 -13.60 4.67
CA ALA A 78 1.54 -12.95 5.62
C ALA A 78 0.60 -11.90 4.97
N GLU A 79 1.05 -11.16 3.95
CA GLU A 79 0.23 -10.19 3.21
C GLU A 79 -1.07 -10.84 2.64
N PHE A 80 -0.95 -12.07 2.13
CA PHE A 80 -2.07 -12.80 1.50
C PHE A 80 -2.81 -13.75 2.45
N ALA A 81 -2.13 -14.23 3.51
CA ALA A 81 -2.72 -15.09 4.53
C ALA A 81 -3.65 -14.34 5.49
N GLU A 82 -3.47 -13.02 5.64
CA GLU A 82 -4.29 -12.18 6.52
C GLU A 82 -5.79 -12.26 6.19
N ARG A 83 -6.62 -12.28 7.24
CA ARG A 83 -8.09 -12.40 7.18
C ARG A 83 -8.83 -11.37 8.06
N ARG A 84 -8.11 -10.53 8.83
CA ARG A 84 -8.55 -9.58 9.89
C ARG A 84 -10.01 -9.70 10.35
N ARG A 85 -10.22 -10.65 11.26
CA ARG A 85 -11.47 -10.81 12.03
C ARG A 85 -11.59 -9.88 13.26
N ARG A 86 -10.51 -9.25 13.75
CA ARG A 86 -10.51 -8.50 15.04
C ARG A 86 -10.21 -6.99 14.96
N ASN A 87 -9.51 -6.50 13.94
CA ASN A 87 -9.30 -5.05 13.74
C ASN A 87 -9.23 -4.72 12.24
N PRO A 88 -10.39 -4.56 11.59
CA PRO A 88 -10.44 -4.48 10.14
C PRO A 88 -9.93 -3.16 9.55
N GLY A 89 -9.91 -2.08 10.35
CA GLY A 89 -9.45 -0.74 9.94
C GLY A 89 -7.93 -0.59 9.81
N ALA A 90 -7.15 -1.61 10.22
CA ALA A 90 -5.69 -1.56 10.19
C ALA A 90 -5.09 -1.37 8.78
N VAL A 91 -5.84 -1.69 7.71
CA VAL A 91 -5.42 -1.43 6.32
C VAL A 91 -5.33 0.07 6.06
N VAL A 92 -6.31 0.85 6.52
CA VAL A 92 -6.33 2.31 6.37
C VAL A 92 -5.10 2.91 7.05
N HIS A 93 -4.80 2.49 8.28
CA HIS A 93 -3.59 2.91 8.99
C HIS A 93 -2.28 2.47 8.33
N ALA A 94 -2.25 1.30 7.68
CA ALA A 94 -1.07 0.84 6.95
C ALA A 94 -0.80 1.73 5.72
N VAL A 95 -1.84 2.16 5.00
CA VAL A 95 -1.71 3.10 3.87
C VAL A 95 -1.16 4.45 4.34
N HIS A 96 -1.62 4.97 5.49
CA HIS A 96 -1.13 6.24 6.04
C HIS A 96 0.34 6.25 6.46
N ARG A 97 0.90 5.09 6.84
CA ARG A 97 2.30 4.98 7.31
C ARG A 97 3.29 4.54 6.22
N SER A 98 2.85 4.52 4.97
CA SER A 98 3.63 4.02 3.83
C SER A 98 4.03 5.12 2.85
N ALA A 99 3.51 6.33 3.04
CA ALA A 99 3.79 7.53 2.25
C ALA A 99 4.71 8.48 3.02
#